data_AF-A0A117SN50-F1
#
_entry.id   AF-A0A117SN50-F1
#
_cell.length_a   1.000
_cell.length_b   1.000
_cell.length_c   1.000
_cell.angle_alpha   90.00
_cell.angle_beta   90.00
_cell.angle_gamma   90.00
#
_symmetry.space_group_name_H-M   'P 1'
#
loop_
_entity.id
_entity.type
_entity.pdbx_description
1 polymer ?
#
loop_
_entity_poly.entity_id
_entity_poly.type
_entity_poly.pdbx_seq_one_letter_code
_entity_poly.pdbx_strand_id
1 'polypeptide(L)'
;MRVLINGIEVGTEESGCAYCGFPIDSLRVMTVSGRFVCAVCGREWRSINIEVNGRKLFFCCEAHARLFMRLLNEVNRFVNIKLVNKLTITNDVDGKVIEVVDTDGNVHRLKVSV
;
A
#
# COMPACT_ATOMS: atom_id res chain seq x y z
N MET A 1 -8.95 -4.91 6.23
CA MET A 1 -7.58 -5.48 6.08
C MET A 1 -6.52 -4.54 6.65
N ARG A 2 -5.54 -5.04 7.42
CA ARG A 2 -4.35 -4.29 7.86
C ARG A 2 -3.24 -4.41 6.80
N VAL A 3 -2.56 -3.31 6.50
CA VAL A 3 -1.44 -3.28 5.55
C VAL A 3 -0.17 -2.90 6.29
N LEU A 4 0.88 -3.71 6.15
CA LEU A 4 2.20 -3.43 6.71
C LEU A 4 3.22 -3.30 5.57
N ILE A 5 4.09 -2.30 5.63
CA ILE A 5 5.24 -2.17 4.73
C ILE A 5 6.51 -2.23 5.57
N ASN A 6 7.39 -3.21 5.30
CA ASN A 6 8.62 -3.45 6.07
C ASN A 6 8.37 -3.54 7.60
N GLY A 7 7.23 -4.14 7.99
CA GLY A 7 6.84 -4.30 9.39
C GLY A 7 6.08 -3.13 10.02
N ILE A 8 5.92 -2.01 9.32
CA ILE A 8 5.21 -0.81 9.81
C ILE A 8 3.78 -0.80 9.27
N GLU A 9 2.77 -0.66 10.12
CA GLU A 9 1.37 -0.51 9.68
C GLU A 9 1.16 0.85 9.01
N VAL A 10 0.55 0.83 7.82
CA VAL A 10 0.36 1.99 6.95
C VAL A 10 -1.05 2.00 6.37
N GLY A 11 -1.43 3.11 5.75
CA GLY A 11 -2.73 3.26 5.09
C GLY A 11 -3.73 4.11 5.86
N THR A 12 -3.28 4.93 6.81
CA THR A 12 -4.05 6.05 7.37
C THR A 12 -3.40 7.38 6.99
N GLU A 13 -4.06 8.51 7.25
CA GLU A 13 -3.47 9.82 6.98
C GLU A 13 -2.24 10.07 7.88
N GLU A 14 -2.20 9.49 9.07
CA GLU A 14 -1.08 9.59 10.02
C GLU A 14 0.05 8.63 9.68
N SER A 15 -0.28 7.38 9.37
CA SER A 15 0.70 6.32 9.09
C SER A 15 1.25 6.35 7.66
N GLY A 16 0.63 7.13 6.78
CA GLY A 16 1.09 7.33 5.41
C GLY A 16 0.48 6.38 4.39
N CYS A 17 1.03 6.42 3.17
CA CYS A 17 0.44 5.75 2.00
C CYS A 17 0.52 4.21 2.09
N ALA A 18 -0.61 3.53 1.85
CA ALA A 18 -0.76 2.08 1.89
C ALA A 18 0.07 1.30 0.84
N TYR A 19 0.78 1.97 -0.08
CA TYR A 19 1.61 1.33 -1.10
C TYR A 19 3.10 1.66 -1.01
N CYS A 20 3.46 2.92 -0.74
CA CYS A 20 4.87 3.32 -0.62
C CYS A 20 5.37 3.32 0.82
N GLY A 21 4.49 3.39 1.81
CA GLY A 21 4.81 3.19 3.23
C GLY A 21 5.60 4.31 3.90
N PHE A 22 5.70 5.47 3.26
CA PHE A 22 6.40 6.62 3.83
C PHE A 22 5.41 7.49 4.65
N PRO A 23 5.81 7.97 5.85
CA PRO A 23 4.98 8.80 6.73
C PRO A 23 4.59 10.13 6.09
N ILE A 24 3.40 10.66 6.40
CA ILE A 24 2.85 11.86 5.75
C ILE A 24 3.76 13.09 5.86
N ASP A 25 4.41 13.27 7.03
CA ASP A 25 5.28 14.40 7.32
C ASP A 25 6.50 14.48 6.41
N SER A 26 6.95 13.33 5.90
CA SER A 26 8.07 13.21 4.96
C SER A 26 7.62 13.00 3.52
N LEU A 27 6.33 12.71 3.29
CA LEU A 27 5.80 12.30 1.99
C LEU A 27 5.32 13.47 1.14
N ARG A 28 4.81 14.54 1.77
CA ARG A 28 4.20 15.67 1.06
C ARG A 28 5.20 16.81 0.93
N VAL A 29 5.73 17.01 -0.28
CA VAL A 29 6.70 18.08 -0.57
C VAL A 29 6.09 19.14 -1.48
N MET A 30 6.47 20.40 -1.29
CA MET A 30 6.03 21.52 -2.12
C MET A 30 7.06 21.80 -3.22
N THR A 31 6.60 21.88 -4.46
CA THR A 31 7.44 22.28 -5.60
C THR A 31 7.66 23.79 -5.62
N VAL A 32 8.66 24.25 -6.39
CA VAL A 32 8.88 25.69 -6.66
C VAL A 32 7.67 26.38 -7.31
N SER A 33 6.81 25.61 -7.97
CA SER A 33 5.55 26.08 -8.56
C SER A 33 4.36 26.08 -7.59
N GLY A 34 4.60 25.81 -6.29
CA GLY A 34 3.57 25.81 -5.25
C GLY A 34 2.65 24.59 -5.23
N ARG A 35 3.00 23.50 -5.93
CA ARG A 35 2.19 22.26 -5.96
C ARG A 35 2.69 21.27 -4.94
N PHE A 36 1.78 20.54 -4.30
CA PHE A 36 2.15 19.43 -3.44
C PHE A 36 2.31 18.14 -4.25
N VAL A 37 3.41 17.44 -4.05
CA VAL A 37 3.71 16.16 -4.70
C VAL A 37 4.17 15.12 -3.68
N CYS A 38 4.05 13.85 -4.05
CA CYS A 38 4.61 12.73 -3.29
C CYS A 38 6.14 12.72 -3.45
N ALA A 39 6.88 12.72 -2.34
CA ALA A 39 8.34 12.66 -2.32
C ALA A 39 8.90 11.37 -2.95
N VAL A 40 8.11 10.28 -2.97
CA VAL A 40 8.54 8.98 -3.48
C VAL A 40 8.40 8.87 -4.99
N CYS A 41 7.30 9.36 -5.56
CA CYS A 41 7.00 9.17 -6.99
C CYS A 41 6.84 10.47 -7.79
N GLY A 42 6.97 11.63 -7.15
CA GLY A 42 6.91 12.96 -7.77
C GLY A 42 5.53 13.38 -8.29
N ARG A 43 4.50 12.53 -8.17
CA ARG A 43 3.15 12.83 -8.67
C ARG A 43 2.39 13.74 -7.71
N GLU A 44 1.47 14.50 -8.28
CA GLU A 44 0.58 15.39 -7.55
C GLU A 44 -0.13 14.68 -6.39
N TRP A 45 -0.12 15.35 -5.23
CA TRP A 45 -0.77 14.89 -4.03
C TRP A 45 -2.29 15.04 -4.13
N ARG A 46 -3.04 13.96 -3.86
CA ARG A 46 -4.50 13.96 -4.01
C ARG A 46 -5.28 13.38 -2.82
N SER A 47 -4.62 12.92 -1.75
CA SER A 47 -5.27 12.34 -0.56
C SER A 47 -6.40 11.35 -0.89
N ILE A 48 -6.05 10.29 -1.61
CA ILE A 48 -7.02 9.30 -2.10
C ILE A 48 -7.28 8.27 -1.02
N ASN A 49 -8.54 7.85 -0.90
CA ASN A 49 -8.93 6.81 0.02
C ASN A 49 -9.72 5.72 -0.72
N ILE A 50 -9.35 4.45 -0.53
CA ILE A 50 -10.03 3.30 -1.12
C ILE A 50 -10.46 2.36 -0.01
N GLU A 51 -11.69 1.85 -0.07
CA GLU A 51 -12.18 0.86 0.87
C GLU A 51 -11.79 -0.56 0.40
N VAL A 52 -11.09 -1.30 1.27
CA VAL A 52 -10.68 -2.70 1.03
C VAL A 52 -10.96 -3.52 2.28
N ASN A 53 -11.80 -4.55 2.15
CA ASN A 53 -12.25 -5.43 3.23
C ASN A 53 -12.70 -4.62 4.48
N GLY A 54 -13.63 -3.69 4.28
CA GLY A 54 -14.22 -2.87 5.34
C GLY A 54 -13.26 -1.87 6.01
N ARG A 55 -12.07 -1.63 5.43
CA ARG A 55 -11.15 -0.60 5.92
C ARG A 55 -10.84 0.41 4.83
N LYS A 56 -10.86 1.68 5.21
CA LYS A 56 -10.45 2.81 4.37
C LYS A 56 -8.92 2.90 4.39
N LEU A 57 -8.30 2.75 3.23
CA LEU A 57 -6.85 2.83 3.03
C LEU A 57 -6.48 4.12 2.32
N PHE A 58 -5.53 4.85 2.91
CA PHE A 58 -5.02 6.11 2.42
C PHE A 58 -3.90 5.93 1.37
N PHE A 59 -3.93 6.76 0.33
CA PHE A 59 -2.94 6.85 -0.74
C PHE A 59 -2.62 8.31 -1.07
N CYS A 60 -1.34 8.62 -1.22
CA CYS A 60 -0.91 9.98 -1.56
C CYS A 60 -1.28 10.42 -2.99
N CYS A 61 -1.35 9.49 -3.94
CA CYS A 61 -1.63 9.77 -5.34
C CYS A 61 -2.34 8.60 -6.06
N GLU A 62 -2.93 8.90 -7.21
CA GLU A 62 -3.73 7.93 -7.98
C GLU A 62 -2.89 6.78 -8.55
N ALA A 63 -1.61 7.03 -8.82
CA ALA A 63 -0.71 5.99 -9.31
C ALA A 63 -0.49 4.90 -8.26
N HIS A 64 -0.24 5.29 -7.00
CA HIS A 64 -0.05 4.33 -5.91
C HIS A 64 -1.33 3.54 -5.61
N ALA A 65 -2.49 4.21 -5.62
CA ALA A 65 -3.77 3.54 -5.52
C ALA A 65 -3.95 2.47 -6.62
N ARG A 66 -3.64 2.80 -7.88
CA ARG A 66 -3.71 1.85 -9.00
C ARG A 66 -2.74 0.69 -8.87
N LEU A 67 -1.48 0.95 -8.48
CA LEU A 67 -0.48 -0.10 -8.28
C LEU A 67 -0.89 -1.06 -7.14
N PHE A 68 -1.44 -0.53 -6.06
CA PHE A 68 -1.95 -1.34 -4.97
C PHE A 68 -3.11 -2.25 -5.43
N MET A 69 -4.06 -1.73 -6.19
CA MET A 69 -5.15 -2.55 -6.75
C MET A 69 -4.64 -3.65 -7.69
N ARG A 70 -3.58 -3.40 -8.47
CA ARG A 70 -2.95 -4.45 -9.29
C ARG A 70 -2.32 -5.54 -8.43
N LEU A 71 -1.58 -5.15 -7.40
CA LEU A 71 -1.00 -6.08 -6.42
C LEU A 71 -2.10 -6.92 -5.75
N LEU A 72 -3.21 -6.31 -5.33
CA LEU A 72 -4.34 -7.07 -4.76
C LEU A 72 -4.94 -8.05 -5.76
N ASN A 73 -5.06 -7.66 -7.03
CA ASN A 73 -5.56 -8.57 -8.07
C ASN A 73 -4.63 -9.76 -8.30
N GLU A 74 -3.32 -9.56 -8.20
CA GLU A 74 -2.33 -10.64 -8.31
C GLU A 74 -2.38 -11.57 -7.10
N VAL A 75 -2.45 -11.03 -5.89
CA VAL A 75 -2.67 -11.81 -4.67
C VAL A 75 -3.97 -12.60 -4.75
N ASN A 76 -5.04 -11.99 -5.28
CA ASN A 76 -6.35 -12.62 -5.43
C ASN A 76 -6.36 -13.83 -6.37
N ARG A 77 -5.32 -14.04 -7.19
CA ARG A 77 -5.15 -15.26 -7.99
C ARG A 77 -4.74 -16.47 -7.16
N PHE A 78 -4.18 -16.26 -5.97
CA PHE A 78 -3.66 -17.30 -5.09
C PHE A 78 -4.47 -17.43 -3.80
N VAL A 79 -4.93 -16.30 -3.24
CA VAL A 79 -5.67 -16.25 -1.98
C VAL A 79 -6.86 -15.32 -2.15
N ASN A 80 -8.06 -15.76 -1.78
CA ASN A 80 -9.26 -14.92 -1.85
C ASN A 80 -9.07 -13.67 -0.98
N ILE A 81 -8.94 -12.50 -1.63
CA ILE A 81 -8.55 -11.27 -0.95
C ILE A 81 -9.56 -10.87 0.11
N LYS A 82 -10.85 -11.23 -0.04
CA LYS A 82 -11.90 -10.92 0.94
C LYS A 82 -11.70 -11.61 2.29
N LEU A 83 -10.95 -12.70 2.31
CA LEU A 83 -10.61 -13.46 3.53
C LEU A 83 -9.26 -13.03 4.10
N VAL A 84 -8.59 -12.04 3.52
CA VAL A 84 -7.29 -11.57 4.02
C VAL A 84 -7.48 -10.51 5.10
N ASN A 85 -6.96 -10.81 6.29
CA ASN A 85 -6.98 -9.92 7.44
C ASN A 85 -5.77 -9.00 7.48
N LYS A 86 -4.59 -9.51 7.12
CA LYS A 86 -3.31 -8.78 7.15
C LYS A 86 -2.52 -9.04 5.87
N LEU A 87 -1.97 -7.97 5.29
CA LEU A 87 -1.09 -7.99 4.13
C LEU A 87 0.22 -7.29 4.50
N THR A 88 1.33 -8.03 4.49
CA THR A 88 2.68 -7.51 4.71
C THR A 88 3.40 -7.41 3.37
N ILE A 89 3.95 -6.26 3.06
CA ILE A 89 4.75 -5.98 1.87
C ILE A 89 6.18 -5.72 2.34
N THR A 90 7.11 -6.54 1.90
CA THR A 90 8.54 -6.33 2.13
C THR A 90 9.16 -5.88 0.82
N ASN A 91 9.79 -4.70 0.83
CA ASN A 91 10.57 -4.24 -0.31
C ASN A 91 11.89 -5.01 -0.33
N ASP A 92 12.15 -5.74 -1.40
CA ASP A 92 13.38 -6.48 -1.67
C ASP A 92 14.09 -5.86 -2.88
N VAL A 93 15.36 -6.22 -3.09
CA VAL A 93 16.17 -5.70 -4.20
C VAL A 93 15.55 -6.03 -5.56
N ASP A 94 14.90 -7.19 -5.66
CA ASP A 94 14.29 -7.71 -6.89
C ASP A 94 12.77 -7.43 -7.03
N GLY A 95 12.16 -6.69 -6.10
CA GLY A 95 10.72 -6.40 -6.14
C GLY A 95 10.04 -6.42 -4.77
N LYS A 96 8.78 -6.86 -4.72
CA LYS A 96 8.00 -6.90 -3.47
C LYS A 96 7.69 -8.35 -3.09
N VAL A 97 8.04 -8.72 -1.86
CA VAL A 97 7.61 -9.98 -1.25
C VAL A 97 6.36 -9.70 -0.44
N ILE A 98 5.29 -10.46 -0.70
CA ILE A 98 3.99 -10.29 -0.06
C ILE A 98 3.73 -11.48 0.85
N GLU A 99 3.41 -11.20 2.11
CA GLU A 99 2.90 -12.19 3.04
C GLU A 99 1.47 -11.83 3.41
N VAL A 100 0.55 -12.75 3.21
CA VAL A 100 -0.86 -12.58 3.58
C VAL A 100 -1.22 -13.52 4.71
N VAL A 101 -1.98 -13.00 5.67
CA VAL A 101 -2.60 -13.78 6.74
C VAL A 101 -4.10 -13.74 6.52
N ASP A 102 -4.70 -14.91 6.32
CA ASP A 102 -6.14 -15.07 6.13
C ASP A 102 -6.91 -14.97 7.47
N THR A 103 -8.22 -15.16 7.42
CA THR A 103 -9.11 -15.16 8.59
C THR A 103 -8.90 -16.34 9.52
N ASP A 104 -8.36 -17.44 9.01
CA ASP A 104 -8.14 -18.69 9.74
C ASP A 104 -6.74 -18.74 10.37
N GLY A 105 -5.89 -17.74 10.07
CA GLY A 105 -4.54 -17.60 10.59
C GLY A 105 -3.47 -18.24 9.71
N ASN A 106 -3.82 -18.76 8.52
CA ASN A 106 -2.84 -19.31 7.59
C ASN A 106 -2.00 -18.18 6.98
N VAL A 107 -0.70 -18.45 6.85
CA VAL A 107 0.26 -17.52 6.26
C VAL A 107 0.62 -17.99 4.86
N HIS A 108 0.37 -17.16 3.86
CA HIS A 108 0.78 -17.41 2.48
C HIS A 108 1.83 -16.39 2.07
N ARG A 109 3.00 -16.88 1.63
CA ARG A 109 4.10 -16.04 1.13
C ARG A 109 4.13 -16.11 -0.40
N LEU A 110 4.00 -14.96 -1.03
CA LEU A 110 3.93 -14.78 -2.47
C LEU A 110 5.06 -13.83 -2.90
N LYS A 111 5.89 -14.23 -3.86
CA LYS A 111 6.80 -13.30 -4.54
C LYS A 111 6.04 -12.69 -5.71
N VAL A 112 5.87 -11.37 -5.71
CA VAL A 112 5.08 -10.66 -6.72
C VAL A 112 5.98 -9.67 -7.44
N SER A 113 6.11 -9.86 -8.75
CA SER A 113 6.87 -8.97 -9.63
C SER A 113 5.97 -7.83 -10.11
N VAL A 114 5.78 -6.80 -9.27
CA VAL A 114 4.99 -5.59 -9.58
C VAL A 114 5.87 -4.45 -10.07
#